data_AF-A0A8J3MQW1-F1
#
_entry.id   AF-A0A8J3MQW1-F1
#
_cell.length_a   1.000
_cell.length_b   1.000
_cell.length_c   1.000
_cell.angle_alpha   90.00
_cell.angle_beta   90.00
_cell.angle_gamma   90.00
#
_symmetry.space_group_name_H-M   'P 1'
#
loop_
_entity.id
_entity.type
_entity.pdbx_description
1 polymer ?
#
loop_
_entity_poly.entity_id
_entity_poly.type
_entity_poly.pdbx_seq_one_letter_code
_entity_poly.pdbx_strand_id
1 'polypeptide(L)'
;MRWDNEGREACWLSLVVDYKDGFVMHDTLSSLVERALTGNPRPLEFYLRENSRLPGPRANLELANDVSTLLAAAIARYPESVRSLLHYFVNGDRKWMSGNTPSEFVILCGIIAAGACAASESTWQEEMLELLDHYACSPYWRIREGVAIAFQHMLPANVPRMLKHLRTLALCGDYLQQRAAIATLAEPHILVSPQLISAALDLQRMVLSRAREVPLPERKQENFRTLRRTLAYTLSVATAASPDEGFALMRECAAWNDSDINWILRENLKKKRLARFAYDTQLINRLLATPYPGGSGDAGMHYNR
;
A
#
# COMPACT_ATOMS: atom_id res chain seq x y z
N MET A 1 8.18 5.93 -29.73
CA MET A 1 7.07 5.33 -28.94
C MET A 1 7.02 6.04 -27.60
N ARG A 2 6.10 6.99 -27.48
CA ARG A 2 5.91 7.85 -26.30
C ARG A 2 5.36 7.02 -25.15
N TRP A 3 6.07 7.03 -24.02
CA TRP A 3 5.59 6.54 -22.74
C TRP A 3 4.91 7.71 -22.01
N ASP A 4 3.66 7.99 -22.38
CA ASP A 4 2.77 8.85 -21.58
C ASP A 4 1.98 7.93 -20.62
N ASN A 5 2.53 7.72 -19.43
CA ASN A 5 1.84 7.05 -18.31
C ASN A 5 2.01 7.85 -17.00
N GLU A 6 2.17 9.17 -17.14
CA GLU A 6 2.28 10.11 -16.04
C GLU A 6 0.90 10.35 -15.40
N GLY A 7 0.76 10.02 -14.11
CA GLY A 7 -0.10 10.79 -13.21
C GLY A 7 -1.54 10.34 -12.97
N ARG A 8 -1.90 9.07 -13.14
CA ARG A 8 -3.23 8.55 -12.71
C ARG A 8 -3.14 7.47 -11.62
N GLU A 9 -2.44 7.79 -10.54
CA GLU A 9 -2.53 7.09 -9.26
C GLU A 9 -2.89 8.12 -8.18
N ALA A 10 -3.87 7.77 -7.35
CA ALA A 10 -4.56 8.58 -6.34
C ALA A 10 -5.76 9.41 -6.82
N CYS A 11 -6.86 8.73 -7.12
CA CYS A 11 -8.20 9.29 -6.98
C CYS A 11 -9.13 8.18 -6.45
N TRP A 12 -8.93 7.82 -5.18
CA TRP A 12 -9.88 7.06 -4.38
C TRP A 12 -10.92 8.05 -3.88
N LEU A 13 -12.11 8.06 -4.48
CA LEU A 13 -13.42 8.52 -3.95
C LEU A 13 -14.31 8.94 -5.11
N SER A 14 -15.27 8.08 -5.46
CA SER A 14 -16.67 8.39 -5.82
C SER A 14 -17.32 7.12 -6.35
N LEU A 15 -17.85 6.30 -5.44
CA LEU A 15 -18.89 5.32 -5.77
C LEU A 15 -20.16 5.84 -5.11
N VAL A 16 -21.03 6.43 -5.92
CA VAL A 16 -22.45 6.56 -5.61
C VAL A 16 -23.05 5.22 -6.00
N VAL A 17 -23.51 4.45 -5.02
CA VAL A 17 -24.15 3.15 -5.20
C VAL A 17 -25.63 3.35 -5.45
N ASP A 18 -26.12 2.80 -6.56
CA ASP A 18 -27.55 2.58 -6.79
C ASP A 18 -28.01 1.41 -5.89
N TYR A 19 -28.83 1.72 -4.89
CA TYR A 19 -29.11 0.86 -3.73
C TYR A 19 -29.94 -0.41 -4.01
N LYS A 20 -30.31 -0.69 -5.28
CA LYS A 20 -31.14 -1.86 -5.64
C LYS A 20 -30.33 -3.08 -6.09
N ASP A 21 -29.17 -2.89 -6.70
CA ASP A 21 -28.34 -4.00 -7.21
C ASP A 21 -27.44 -4.62 -6.13
N GLY A 22 -27.12 -3.86 -5.06
CA GLY A 22 -26.25 -4.34 -3.97
C GLY A 22 -26.85 -5.47 -3.12
N PHE A 23 -28.17 -5.52 -2.97
CA PHE A 23 -28.85 -6.54 -2.16
C PHE A 23 -28.77 -7.93 -2.82
N VAL A 24 -29.03 -8.02 -4.13
CA VAL A 24 -29.01 -9.28 -4.88
C VAL A 24 -27.58 -9.82 -5.07
N MET A 25 -26.60 -8.91 -5.19
CA MET A 25 -25.19 -9.27 -5.29
C MET A 25 -24.67 -9.93 -4.01
N HIS A 26 -25.05 -9.40 -2.82
CA HIS A 26 -24.65 -9.97 -1.54
C HIS A 26 -25.25 -11.37 -1.30
N ASP A 27 -26.51 -11.60 -1.68
CA ASP A 27 -27.15 -12.92 -1.53
C ASP A 27 -26.48 -13.98 -2.41
N THR A 28 -26.13 -13.61 -3.65
CA THR A 28 -25.43 -14.50 -4.58
C THR A 28 -24.03 -14.85 -4.08
N LEU A 29 -23.26 -13.84 -3.65
CA LEU A 29 -21.91 -14.04 -3.15
C LEU A 29 -21.90 -14.90 -1.88
N SER A 30 -22.82 -14.64 -0.94
CA SER A 30 -22.95 -15.41 0.31
C SER A 30 -23.21 -16.90 0.04
N SER A 31 -24.12 -17.21 -0.90
CA SER A 31 -24.39 -18.59 -1.32
C SER A 31 -23.17 -19.28 -1.94
N LEU A 32 -22.40 -18.56 -2.75
CA LEU A 32 -21.16 -19.08 -3.35
C LEU A 32 -20.07 -19.31 -2.30
N VAL A 33 -19.97 -18.43 -1.29
CA VAL A 33 -19.05 -18.62 -0.15
C VAL A 33 -19.44 -19.85 0.65
N GLU A 34 -20.70 -20.01 1.06
CA GLU A 34 -21.16 -21.19 1.78
C GLU A 34 -20.83 -22.48 0.99
N ARG A 35 -21.15 -22.48 -0.31
CA ARG A 35 -20.84 -23.62 -1.19
C ARG A 35 -19.33 -23.92 -1.26
N ALA A 36 -18.50 -22.88 -1.32
CA ALA A 36 -17.05 -23.05 -1.29
C ALA A 36 -16.56 -23.68 0.03
N LEU A 37 -17.09 -23.23 1.16
CA LEU A 37 -16.75 -23.74 2.50
C LEU A 37 -17.23 -25.18 2.73
N THR A 38 -18.26 -25.62 2.01
CA THR A 38 -18.72 -27.02 1.99
C THR A 38 -17.98 -27.92 0.98
N GLY A 39 -16.89 -27.44 0.39
CA GLY A 39 -15.96 -28.27 -0.40
C GLY A 39 -16.03 -28.08 -1.92
N ASN A 40 -16.75 -27.06 -2.43
CA ASN A 40 -16.78 -26.76 -3.86
C ASN A 40 -16.41 -25.30 -4.15
N PRO A 41 -15.12 -24.95 -4.19
CA PRO A 41 -14.66 -23.57 -4.36
C PRO A 41 -14.74 -23.05 -5.81
N ARG A 42 -14.91 -23.93 -6.81
CA ARG A 42 -14.84 -23.55 -8.23
C ARG A 42 -15.90 -22.52 -8.66
N PRO A 43 -17.19 -22.63 -8.25
CA PRO A 43 -18.19 -21.62 -8.58
C PRO A 43 -17.86 -20.23 -8.03
N LEU A 44 -17.35 -20.15 -6.79
CA LEU A 44 -16.91 -18.89 -6.21
C LEU A 44 -15.72 -18.32 -6.98
N GLU A 45 -14.71 -19.14 -7.28
CA GLU A 45 -13.57 -18.69 -8.07
C GLU A 45 -14.00 -18.16 -9.45
N PHE A 46 -14.88 -18.88 -10.15
CA PHE A 46 -15.40 -18.45 -11.44
C PHE A 46 -16.10 -17.09 -11.32
N TYR A 47 -16.95 -16.93 -10.32
CA TYR A 47 -17.64 -15.66 -10.06
C TYR A 47 -16.67 -14.51 -9.79
N LEU A 48 -15.64 -14.72 -8.95
CA LEU A 48 -14.61 -13.71 -8.68
C LEU A 48 -13.86 -13.30 -9.95
N ARG A 49 -13.53 -14.26 -10.82
CA ARG A 49 -12.82 -13.99 -12.07
C ARG A 49 -13.66 -13.17 -13.04
N GLU A 50 -14.90 -13.57 -13.27
CA GLU A 50 -15.83 -12.87 -14.17
C GLU A 50 -16.11 -11.44 -13.70
N ASN A 51 -16.20 -11.23 -12.38
CA ASN A 51 -16.49 -9.92 -11.79
C ASN A 51 -15.23 -9.13 -11.37
N SER A 52 -14.04 -9.57 -11.80
CA SER A 52 -12.75 -9.00 -11.38
C SER A 52 -12.46 -7.60 -11.93
N ARG A 53 -13.08 -7.24 -13.06
CA ARG A 53 -12.71 -6.10 -13.93
C ARG A 53 -11.30 -6.21 -14.53
N LEU A 54 -10.71 -7.42 -14.55
CA LEU A 54 -9.41 -7.70 -15.18
C LEU A 54 -9.59 -8.57 -16.44
N PRO A 55 -8.76 -8.39 -17.50
CA PRO A 55 -7.73 -7.35 -17.66
C PRO A 55 -8.35 -5.95 -17.72
N GLY A 56 -7.77 -4.99 -16.99
CA GLY A 56 -8.30 -3.63 -16.93
C GLY A 56 -7.52 -2.75 -15.96
N PRO A 57 -7.72 -1.43 -15.97
CA PRO A 57 -6.93 -0.53 -15.13
C PRO A 57 -7.24 -0.67 -13.63
N ARG A 58 -8.45 -1.13 -13.27
CA ARG A 58 -8.92 -1.18 -11.88
C ARG A 58 -9.55 -2.54 -11.57
N ALA A 59 -9.06 -3.18 -10.51
CA ALA A 59 -9.69 -4.38 -9.95
C ALA A 59 -10.98 -4.02 -9.19
N ASN A 60 -11.87 -4.99 -9.02
CA ASN A 60 -13.09 -4.83 -8.23
C ASN A 60 -12.82 -4.96 -6.72
N LEU A 61 -12.29 -3.92 -6.08
CA LEU A 61 -11.95 -3.96 -4.65
C LEU A 61 -13.18 -4.08 -3.73
N GLU A 62 -14.35 -3.64 -4.16
CA GLU A 62 -15.61 -3.82 -3.43
C GLU A 62 -15.88 -5.32 -3.24
N LEU A 63 -15.93 -6.07 -4.34
CA LEU A 63 -16.08 -7.52 -4.30
C LEU A 63 -14.98 -8.22 -3.50
N ALA A 64 -13.73 -7.76 -3.60
CA ALA A 64 -12.64 -8.33 -2.82
C ALA A 64 -12.82 -8.13 -1.30
N ASN A 65 -13.36 -6.98 -0.87
CA ASN A 65 -13.67 -6.73 0.54
C ASN A 65 -14.93 -7.50 1.00
N ASP A 66 -15.95 -7.61 0.14
CA ASP A 66 -17.17 -8.34 0.47
C ASP A 66 -16.88 -9.83 0.74
N VAL A 67 -16.12 -10.48 -0.16
CA VAL A 67 -15.74 -11.89 0.05
C VAL A 67 -14.88 -12.05 1.30
N SER A 68 -13.99 -11.10 1.58
CA SER A 68 -13.13 -11.11 2.77
C SER A 68 -13.94 -11.01 4.06
N THR A 69 -14.96 -10.15 4.08
CA THR A 69 -15.87 -9.99 5.21
C THR A 69 -16.70 -11.25 5.47
N LEU A 70 -17.22 -11.87 4.40
CA LEU A 70 -17.96 -13.13 4.50
C LEU A 70 -17.08 -14.28 5.01
N LEU A 71 -15.84 -14.38 4.55
CA LEU A 71 -14.90 -15.41 5.02
C LEU A 71 -14.53 -15.21 6.49
N ALA A 72 -14.26 -13.96 6.91
CA ALA A 72 -13.97 -13.63 8.30
C ALA A 72 -15.15 -13.98 9.22
N ALA A 73 -16.38 -13.65 8.82
CA ALA A 73 -17.59 -13.99 9.56
C ALA A 73 -17.83 -15.53 9.64
N ALA A 74 -17.38 -16.27 8.63
CA ALA A 74 -17.55 -17.72 8.57
C ALA A 74 -16.58 -18.51 9.47
N ILE A 75 -15.50 -17.89 9.98
CA ILE A 75 -14.48 -18.58 10.81
C ILE A 75 -15.11 -19.27 12.03
N ALA A 76 -16.09 -18.64 12.68
CA ALA A 76 -16.74 -19.21 13.86
C ALA A 76 -17.45 -20.55 13.58
N ARG A 77 -17.87 -20.78 12.33
CA ARG A 77 -18.57 -22.00 11.91
C ARG A 77 -17.66 -22.98 11.15
N TYR A 78 -16.74 -22.47 10.35
CA TYR A 78 -15.96 -23.26 9.39
C TYR A 78 -14.47 -22.86 9.36
N PRO A 79 -13.74 -22.88 10.51
CA PRO A 79 -12.38 -22.36 10.57
C PRO A 79 -11.43 -23.06 9.60
N GLU A 80 -11.45 -24.39 9.57
CA GLU A 80 -10.57 -25.17 8.68
C GLU A 80 -10.94 -25.03 7.19
N SER A 81 -12.23 -24.90 6.87
CA SER A 81 -12.66 -24.67 5.48
C SER A 81 -12.26 -23.27 5.01
N VAL A 82 -12.39 -22.25 5.86
CA VAL A 82 -11.92 -20.88 5.54
C VAL A 82 -10.41 -20.90 5.30
N ARG A 83 -9.63 -21.51 6.21
CA ARG A 83 -8.17 -21.64 6.03
C ARG A 83 -7.81 -22.36 4.73
N SER A 84 -8.47 -23.47 4.44
CA SER A 84 -8.28 -24.22 3.20
C SER A 84 -8.61 -23.40 1.95
N LEU A 85 -9.66 -22.57 2.01
CA LEU A 85 -10.07 -21.70 0.92
C LEU A 85 -9.10 -20.52 0.71
N LEU A 86 -8.58 -19.92 1.79
CA LEU A 86 -7.50 -18.92 1.71
C LEU A 86 -6.27 -19.50 1.02
N HIS A 87 -5.85 -20.70 1.44
CA HIS A 87 -4.74 -21.41 0.81
C HIS A 87 -5.04 -21.70 -0.68
N TYR A 88 -6.27 -22.09 -1.01
CA TYR A 88 -6.68 -22.30 -2.41
C TYR A 88 -6.57 -21.02 -3.25
N PHE A 89 -6.99 -19.87 -2.73
CA PHE A 89 -6.90 -18.59 -3.44
C PHE A 89 -5.46 -18.13 -3.66
N VAL A 90 -4.61 -18.30 -2.64
CA VAL A 90 -3.24 -17.78 -2.62
C VAL A 90 -2.25 -18.72 -3.33
N ASN A 91 -2.41 -20.04 -3.17
CA ASN A 91 -1.46 -21.07 -3.63
C ASN A 91 -1.98 -21.98 -4.76
N GLY A 92 -3.23 -21.82 -5.24
CA GLY A 92 -3.71 -22.60 -6.38
C GLY A 92 -2.72 -22.52 -7.56
N ASP A 93 -2.60 -23.57 -8.39
CA ASP A 93 -1.63 -23.88 -9.48
C ASP A 93 -1.26 -22.72 -10.46
N ARG A 94 -0.94 -21.54 -9.96
CA ARG A 94 -0.73 -20.28 -10.67
C ARG A 94 0.77 -20.08 -10.83
N LYS A 95 1.43 -21.10 -11.38
CA LYS A 95 2.89 -21.20 -11.37
C LYS A 95 3.57 -20.07 -12.15
N TRP A 96 2.90 -19.48 -13.15
CA TRP A 96 3.44 -18.38 -13.96
C TRP A 96 2.30 -17.60 -14.60
N MET A 97 1.82 -16.56 -13.92
CA MET A 97 0.76 -15.71 -14.45
C MET A 97 1.33 -14.44 -15.06
N SER A 98 0.82 -14.04 -16.22
CA SER A 98 0.94 -12.64 -16.62
C SER A 98 0.15 -11.77 -15.63
N GLY A 99 0.71 -10.63 -15.24
CA GLY A 99 -0.03 -9.64 -14.46
C GLY A 99 -1.25 -9.13 -15.24
N ASN A 100 -2.21 -8.52 -14.54
CA ASN A 100 -3.44 -7.99 -15.11
C ASN A 100 -4.40 -9.05 -15.66
N THR A 101 -4.62 -10.12 -14.89
CA THR A 101 -5.48 -11.25 -15.28
C THR A 101 -6.58 -11.50 -14.26
N PRO A 102 -7.74 -12.06 -14.64
CA PRO A 102 -8.78 -12.46 -13.70
C PRO A 102 -8.28 -13.35 -12.56
N SER A 103 -7.26 -14.17 -12.81
CA SER A 103 -6.71 -15.04 -11.78
C SER A 103 -5.72 -14.32 -10.84
N GLU A 104 -5.15 -13.16 -11.22
CA GLU A 104 -4.50 -12.23 -10.25
C GLU A 104 -5.51 -11.74 -9.21
N PHE A 105 -6.76 -11.47 -9.63
CA PHE A 105 -7.82 -10.98 -8.74
C PHE A 105 -8.22 -12.00 -7.66
N VAL A 106 -8.18 -13.30 -7.96
CA VAL A 106 -8.47 -14.33 -6.94
C VAL A 106 -7.38 -14.35 -5.86
N ILE A 107 -6.11 -14.21 -6.24
CA ILE A 107 -5.01 -14.07 -5.27
C ILE A 107 -5.23 -12.80 -4.44
N LEU A 108 -5.58 -11.68 -5.08
CA LEU A 108 -5.90 -10.43 -4.38
C LEU A 108 -7.01 -10.63 -3.34
N CYS A 109 -8.09 -11.35 -3.68
CA CYS A 109 -9.15 -11.70 -2.73
C CYS A 109 -8.61 -12.53 -1.56
N GLY A 110 -7.77 -13.54 -1.82
CA GLY A 110 -7.14 -14.34 -0.77
C GLY A 110 -6.26 -13.52 0.18
N ILE A 111 -5.47 -12.58 -0.35
CA ILE A 111 -4.61 -11.70 0.44
C ILE A 111 -5.41 -10.76 1.33
N ILE A 112 -6.44 -10.10 0.78
CA ILE A 112 -7.29 -9.20 1.58
C ILE A 112 -8.06 -10.02 2.64
N ALA A 113 -8.56 -11.19 2.28
CA ALA A 113 -9.27 -12.08 3.19
C ALA A 113 -8.38 -12.63 4.30
N ALA A 114 -7.09 -12.89 4.04
CA ALA A 114 -6.14 -13.28 5.09
C ALA A 114 -6.06 -12.23 6.21
N GLY A 115 -5.99 -10.94 5.85
CA GLY A 115 -6.01 -9.84 6.81
C GLY A 115 -7.32 -9.73 7.59
N ALA A 116 -8.47 -9.80 6.89
CA ALA A 116 -9.79 -9.76 7.54
C ALA A 116 -10.03 -10.95 8.49
N CYS A 117 -9.58 -12.14 8.10
CA CYS A 117 -9.65 -13.34 8.92
C CYS A 117 -8.75 -13.23 10.16
N ALA A 118 -7.50 -12.77 10.03
CA ALA A 118 -6.61 -12.56 11.16
C ALA A 118 -7.06 -11.44 12.12
N ALA A 119 -7.83 -10.48 11.62
CA ALA A 119 -8.49 -9.47 12.46
C ALA A 119 -9.58 -10.09 13.33
N SER A 120 -10.29 -11.10 12.82
CA SER A 120 -11.40 -11.77 13.50
C SER A 120 -10.95 -12.95 14.37
N GLU A 121 -9.86 -13.62 14.00
CA GLU A 121 -9.30 -14.77 14.71
C GLU A 121 -7.83 -14.53 15.09
N SER A 122 -7.63 -14.14 16.35
CA SER A 122 -6.32 -13.73 16.86
C SER A 122 -5.25 -14.82 16.79
N THR A 123 -5.64 -16.10 16.83
CA THR A 123 -4.70 -17.23 16.75
C THR A 123 -4.05 -17.35 15.37
N TRP A 124 -4.63 -16.75 14.33
CA TRP A 124 -4.11 -16.78 12.96
C TRP A 124 -3.18 -15.60 12.65
N GLN A 125 -3.04 -14.64 13.57
CA GLN A 125 -2.32 -13.39 13.29
C GLN A 125 -0.85 -13.61 12.91
N GLU A 126 -0.12 -14.47 13.62
CA GLU A 126 1.30 -14.71 13.30
C GLU A 126 1.46 -15.32 11.91
N GLU A 127 0.73 -16.40 11.63
CA GLU A 127 0.71 -17.09 10.34
C GLU A 127 0.36 -16.13 9.18
N MET A 128 -0.67 -15.29 9.36
CA MET A 128 -1.09 -14.36 8.32
C MET A 128 -0.13 -13.18 8.15
N LEU A 129 0.56 -12.72 9.21
CA LEU A 129 1.61 -11.72 9.07
C LEU A 129 2.78 -12.25 8.24
N GLU A 130 3.23 -13.49 8.49
CA GLU A 130 4.29 -14.13 7.70
C GLU A 130 3.91 -14.25 6.22
N LEU A 131 2.67 -14.66 5.94
CA LEU A 131 2.13 -14.73 4.58
C LEU A 131 2.09 -13.34 3.92
N LEU A 132 1.59 -12.33 4.62
CA LEU A 132 1.49 -10.97 4.09
C LEU A 132 2.87 -10.33 3.87
N ASP A 133 3.85 -10.60 4.74
CA ASP A 133 5.23 -10.13 4.59
C ASP A 133 5.89 -10.75 3.34
N HIS A 134 5.59 -12.00 3.03
CA HIS A 134 6.02 -12.63 1.77
C HIS A 134 5.37 -11.95 0.55
N TYR A 135 4.05 -11.74 0.58
CA TYR A 135 3.33 -11.13 -0.53
C TYR A 135 3.56 -9.63 -0.69
N ALA A 136 4.07 -8.94 0.34
CA ALA A 136 4.52 -7.56 0.24
C ALA A 136 5.59 -7.40 -0.86
N CYS A 137 6.41 -8.44 -1.05
CA CYS A 137 7.47 -8.52 -2.05
C CYS A 137 7.00 -9.06 -3.41
N SER A 138 5.69 -9.24 -3.62
CA SER A 138 5.15 -9.78 -4.87
C SER A 138 5.55 -8.96 -6.10
N PRO A 139 5.89 -9.59 -7.24
CA PRO A 139 6.15 -8.86 -8.49
C PRO A 139 4.89 -8.14 -9.01
N TYR A 140 3.70 -8.59 -8.62
CA TYR A 140 2.42 -8.04 -9.07
C TYR A 140 1.99 -6.88 -8.17
N TRP A 141 1.89 -5.68 -8.75
CA TRP A 141 1.63 -4.47 -7.97
C TRP A 141 0.27 -4.49 -7.26
N ARG A 142 -0.77 -5.11 -7.84
CA ARG A 142 -2.08 -5.22 -7.18
C ARG A 142 -2.02 -6.07 -5.93
N ILE A 143 -1.22 -7.13 -5.94
CA ILE A 143 -1.03 -7.98 -4.78
C ILE A 143 -0.35 -7.19 -3.66
N ARG A 144 0.65 -6.36 -4.00
CA ARG A 144 1.27 -5.45 -3.02
C ARG A 144 0.27 -4.45 -2.44
N GLU A 145 -0.67 -3.93 -3.24
CA GLU A 145 -1.77 -3.08 -2.75
C GLU A 145 -2.72 -3.86 -1.83
N GLY A 146 -3.04 -5.11 -2.21
CA GLY A 146 -3.83 -6.03 -1.38
C GLY A 146 -3.23 -6.26 0.00
N VAL A 147 -1.90 -6.34 0.10
CA VAL A 147 -1.21 -6.49 1.40
C VAL A 147 -1.42 -5.26 2.29
N ALA A 148 -1.36 -4.04 1.73
CA ALA A 148 -1.64 -2.84 2.51
C ALA A 148 -3.09 -2.82 3.01
N ILE A 149 -4.06 -3.25 2.19
CA ILE A 149 -5.47 -3.39 2.58
C ILE A 149 -5.64 -4.49 3.64
N ALA A 150 -4.94 -5.61 3.53
CA ALA A 150 -4.96 -6.68 4.52
C ALA A 150 -4.45 -6.19 5.88
N PHE A 151 -3.33 -5.45 5.92
CA PHE A 151 -2.86 -4.82 7.15
C PHE A 151 -3.85 -3.77 7.68
N GLN A 152 -4.56 -3.04 6.83
CA GLN A 152 -5.63 -2.12 7.25
C GLN A 152 -6.80 -2.86 7.92
N HIS A 153 -7.17 -4.07 7.46
CA HIS A 153 -8.17 -4.90 8.15
C HIS A 153 -7.71 -5.34 9.54
N MET A 154 -6.43 -5.70 9.70
CA MET A 154 -5.86 -6.14 10.98
C MET A 154 -5.65 -4.99 11.97
N LEU A 155 -5.45 -3.76 11.47
CA LEU A 155 -5.07 -2.59 12.27
C LEU A 155 -6.09 -2.26 13.39
N PRO A 156 -7.41 -2.18 13.15
CA PRO A 156 -8.39 -1.91 14.21
C PRO A 156 -8.48 -3.01 15.28
N ALA A 157 -8.20 -4.27 14.91
CA ALA A 157 -8.30 -5.40 15.83
C ALA A 157 -7.21 -5.37 16.91
N ASN A 158 -6.01 -4.88 16.58
CA ASN A 158 -4.92 -4.72 17.55
C ASN A 158 -3.91 -3.65 17.11
N VAL A 159 -4.25 -2.37 17.33
CA VAL A 159 -3.43 -1.23 16.94
C VAL A 159 -1.99 -1.33 17.47
N PRO A 160 -1.72 -1.59 18.78
CA PRO A 160 -0.34 -1.65 19.27
C PRO A 160 0.51 -2.73 18.58
N ARG A 161 -0.05 -3.93 18.37
CA ARG A 161 0.66 -5.04 17.71
C ARG A 161 0.94 -4.71 16.24
N MET A 162 -0.06 -4.19 15.53
CA MET A 162 0.10 -3.84 14.12
C MET A 162 1.09 -2.68 13.93
N LEU A 163 1.06 -1.66 14.77
CA LEU A 163 2.06 -0.58 14.72
C LEU A 163 3.47 -1.08 15.03
N LYS A 164 3.63 -2.06 15.94
CA LYS A 164 4.92 -2.73 16.17
C LYS A 164 5.39 -3.46 14.91
N HIS A 165 4.51 -4.20 14.24
CA HIS A 165 4.83 -4.91 13.00
C HIS A 165 5.24 -3.96 11.87
N LEU A 166 4.43 -2.93 11.59
CA LEU A 166 4.71 -1.94 10.55
C LEU A 166 6.02 -1.19 10.81
N ARG A 167 6.36 -0.92 12.09
CA ARG A 167 7.67 -0.37 12.48
C ARG A 167 8.81 -1.33 12.16
N THR A 168 8.67 -2.63 12.41
CA THR A 168 9.65 -3.64 12.00
C THR A 168 9.86 -3.65 10.49
N LEU A 169 8.78 -3.62 9.70
CA LEU A 169 8.89 -3.57 8.24
C LEU A 169 9.57 -2.28 7.75
N ALA A 170 9.25 -1.13 8.36
CA ALA A 170 9.89 0.14 8.03
C ALA A 170 11.39 0.17 8.39
N LEU A 171 11.78 -0.43 9.52
CA LEU A 171 13.15 -0.41 10.03
C LEU A 171 14.04 -1.51 9.48
N CYS A 172 13.51 -2.69 9.21
CA CYS A 172 14.29 -3.89 8.90
C CYS A 172 13.92 -4.52 7.56
N GLY A 173 12.73 -4.22 7.02
CA GLY A 173 12.25 -4.80 5.78
C GLY A 173 13.00 -4.33 4.54
N ASP A 174 12.82 -5.07 3.45
CA ASP A 174 13.27 -4.65 2.12
C ASP A 174 12.48 -3.44 1.59
N TYR A 175 12.81 -2.96 0.38
CA TYR A 175 12.14 -1.78 -0.18
C TYR A 175 10.62 -1.97 -0.37
N LEU A 176 10.14 -3.18 -0.65
CA LEU A 176 8.72 -3.47 -0.88
C LEU A 176 7.96 -3.70 0.44
N GLN A 177 8.63 -4.21 1.47
CA GLN A 177 8.11 -4.29 2.83
C GLN A 177 8.01 -2.90 3.48
N GLN A 178 9.04 -2.06 3.33
CA GLN A 178 8.99 -0.65 3.75
C GLN A 178 7.83 0.09 3.06
N ARG A 179 7.61 -0.21 1.77
CA ARG A 179 6.48 0.31 0.99
C ARG A 179 5.14 -0.10 1.59
N ALA A 180 4.97 -1.38 1.94
CA ALA A 180 3.75 -1.88 2.58
C ALA A 180 3.50 -1.17 3.92
N ALA A 181 4.54 -0.95 4.72
CA ALA A 181 4.44 -0.24 6.00
C ALA A 181 3.85 1.17 5.85
N ILE A 182 4.41 1.99 4.96
CA ILE A 182 3.95 3.37 4.76
C ILE A 182 2.62 3.45 4.01
N ALA A 183 2.34 2.50 3.09
CA ALA A 183 1.09 2.48 2.34
C ALA A 183 -0.11 2.14 3.24
N THR A 184 0.08 1.26 4.21
CA THR A 184 -0.97 0.84 5.17
C THR A 184 -1.62 2.02 5.88
N LEU A 185 -0.82 3.00 6.33
CA LEU A 185 -1.30 4.18 7.06
C LEU A 185 -1.60 5.39 6.15
N ALA A 186 -1.36 5.30 4.84
CA ALA A 186 -1.49 6.43 3.92
C ALA A 186 -2.90 6.60 3.34
N GLU A 187 -3.93 6.36 4.16
CA GLU A 187 -5.33 6.53 3.81
C GLU A 187 -6.03 7.46 4.81
N PRO A 188 -6.76 8.52 4.37
CA PRO A 188 -7.36 9.48 5.30
C PRO A 188 -8.30 8.86 6.34
N HIS A 189 -9.04 7.81 5.97
CA HIS A 189 -9.97 7.12 6.86
C HIS A 189 -9.28 6.21 7.90
N ILE A 190 -7.98 5.95 7.74
CA ILE A 190 -7.16 5.22 8.73
C ILE A 190 -6.61 6.18 9.78
N LEU A 191 -6.34 7.43 9.41
CA LEU A 191 -5.72 8.45 10.27
C LEU A 191 -6.75 9.14 11.18
N VAL A 192 -7.44 8.35 12.00
CA VAL A 192 -8.57 8.79 12.85
C VAL A 192 -8.19 9.07 14.30
N SER A 193 -7.01 8.66 14.75
CA SER A 193 -6.54 8.86 16.12
C SER A 193 -5.14 9.49 16.16
N PRO A 194 -4.82 10.27 17.22
CA PRO A 194 -3.48 10.85 17.37
C PRO A 194 -2.36 9.81 17.33
N GLN A 195 -2.61 8.60 17.87
CA GLN A 195 -1.65 7.50 17.85
C GLN A 195 -1.33 7.04 16.42
N LEU A 196 -2.35 6.88 15.56
CA LEU A 196 -2.16 6.46 14.17
C LEU A 196 -1.52 7.55 13.32
N ILE A 197 -1.88 8.81 13.56
CA ILE A 197 -1.29 9.98 12.89
C ILE A 197 0.21 10.10 13.22
N SER A 198 0.55 10.04 14.51
CA SER A 198 1.95 10.06 14.97
C SER A 198 2.74 8.88 14.39
N ALA A 199 2.17 7.67 14.44
CA ALA A 199 2.81 6.50 13.85
C ALA A 199 3.02 6.64 12.33
N ALA A 200 2.07 7.21 11.59
CA ALA A 200 2.23 7.45 10.16
C ALA A 200 3.42 8.36 9.86
N LEU A 201 3.59 9.45 10.59
CA LEU A 201 4.76 10.33 10.44
C LEU A 201 6.07 9.68 10.87
N ASP A 202 6.06 8.89 11.95
CA ASP A 202 7.22 8.12 12.39
C ASP A 202 7.70 7.15 11.30
N LEU A 203 6.80 6.37 10.72
CA LEU A 203 7.14 5.44 9.64
C LEU A 203 7.69 6.18 8.41
N GLN A 204 7.12 7.33 8.06
CA GLN A 204 7.65 8.16 6.96
C GLN A 204 9.08 8.61 7.26
N ARG A 205 9.37 9.12 8.47
CA ARG A 205 10.72 9.55 8.86
C ARG A 205 11.71 8.38 8.79
N MET A 206 11.35 7.21 9.32
CA MET A 206 12.20 6.00 9.29
C MET A 206 12.57 5.61 7.86
N VAL A 207 11.57 5.50 6.98
CA VAL A 207 11.78 5.04 5.60
C VAL A 207 12.50 6.10 4.77
N LEU A 208 12.21 7.39 4.94
CA LEU A 208 12.94 8.48 4.27
C LEU A 208 14.41 8.52 4.68
N SER A 209 14.71 8.34 5.97
CA SER A 209 16.08 8.30 6.48
C SER A 209 16.87 7.14 5.87
N ARG A 210 16.27 5.93 5.82
CA ARG A 210 16.87 4.76 5.16
C ARG A 210 17.06 4.98 3.67
N ALA A 211 16.05 5.52 2.97
CA ALA A 211 16.13 5.76 1.53
C ALA A 211 17.29 6.69 1.16
N ARG A 212 17.62 7.68 2.00
CA ARG A 212 18.79 8.55 1.85
C ARG A 212 20.12 7.80 1.98
N GLU A 213 20.18 6.77 2.81
CA GLU A 213 21.40 6.00 3.06
C GLU A 213 21.68 4.95 1.98
N VAL A 214 20.71 4.69 1.09
CA VAL A 214 20.87 3.72 -0.01
C VAL A 214 21.94 4.17 -1.01
N PRO A 215 22.91 3.32 -1.38
CA PRO A 215 23.91 3.62 -2.41
C PRO A 215 23.29 3.94 -3.79
N LEU A 216 23.84 4.91 -4.51
CA LEU A 216 23.32 5.36 -5.81
C LEU A 216 23.07 4.24 -6.85
N PRO A 217 23.92 3.19 -6.97
CA PRO A 217 23.64 2.08 -7.89
C PRO A 217 22.36 1.31 -7.53
N GLU A 218 22.10 1.10 -6.25
CA GLU A 218 20.92 0.38 -5.76
C GLU A 218 19.63 1.18 -5.98
N ARG A 219 19.70 2.52 -5.93
CA ARG A 219 18.54 3.38 -6.20
C ARG A 219 17.96 3.24 -7.61
N LYS A 220 18.73 2.68 -8.55
CA LYS A 220 18.26 2.41 -9.92
C LYS A 220 17.43 1.13 -10.04
N GLN A 221 17.43 0.28 -9.02
CA GLN A 221 16.68 -0.96 -9.01
C GLN A 221 15.16 -0.70 -8.90
N GLU A 222 14.35 -1.57 -9.49
CA GLU A 222 12.90 -1.37 -9.60
C GLU A 222 12.19 -1.34 -8.24
N ASN A 223 12.66 -2.15 -7.28
CA ASN A 223 12.09 -2.19 -5.94
C ASN A 223 12.29 -0.86 -5.21
N PHE A 224 13.48 -0.26 -5.31
CA PHE A 224 13.72 1.08 -4.75
C PHE A 224 12.88 2.15 -5.46
N ARG A 225 12.79 2.11 -6.80
CA ARG A 225 11.93 3.04 -7.55
C ARG A 225 10.47 2.95 -7.13
N THR A 226 9.98 1.74 -6.86
CA THR A 226 8.63 1.49 -6.35
C THR A 226 8.43 2.13 -4.97
N LEU A 227 9.39 1.96 -4.06
CA LEU A 227 9.38 2.63 -2.75
C LEU A 227 9.39 4.16 -2.89
N ARG A 228 10.30 4.70 -3.71
CA ARG A 228 10.43 6.14 -3.98
C ARG A 228 9.13 6.75 -4.51
N ARG A 229 8.45 6.07 -5.44
CA ARG A 229 7.13 6.50 -5.96
C ARG A 229 6.04 6.48 -4.88
N THR A 230 6.08 5.49 -3.99
CA THR A 230 5.13 5.41 -2.87
C THR A 230 5.36 6.56 -1.87
N LEU A 231 6.62 6.86 -1.52
CA LEU A 231 6.97 8.02 -0.68
C LEU A 231 6.52 9.35 -1.30
N ALA A 232 6.57 9.48 -2.63
CA ALA A 232 6.10 10.65 -3.40
C ALA A 232 4.58 10.90 -3.34
N TYR A 233 3.83 10.03 -2.66
CA TYR A 233 2.40 10.21 -2.39
C TYR A 233 2.06 10.14 -0.90
N THR A 234 2.59 9.13 -0.20
CA THR A 234 2.16 8.78 1.17
C THR A 234 2.51 9.87 2.19
N LEU A 235 3.64 10.56 2.04
CA LEU A 235 4.05 11.65 2.94
C LEU A 235 3.02 12.81 2.95
N SER A 236 2.41 13.13 1.81
CA SER A 236 1.37 14.15 1.72
C SER A 236 0.11 13.77 2.50
N VAL A 237 -0.18 12.48 2.66
CA VAL A 237 -1.33 12.00 3.41
C VAL A 237 -1.09 12.20 4.90
N ALA A 238 0.05 11.73 5.41
CA ALA A 238 0.44 11.91 6.80
C ALA A 238 0.56 13.40 7.17
N THR A 239 1.15 14.21 6.28
CA THR A 239 1.28 15.67 6.48
C THR A 239 -0.08 16.36 6.49
N ALA A 240 -1.03 15.96 5.65
CA ALA A 240 -2.36 16.55 5.69
C ALA A 240 -3.12 16.22 6.99
N ALA A 241 -2.78 15.12 7.66
CA ALA A 241 -3.38 14.71 8.93
C ALA A 241 -2.74 15.37 10.17
N SER A 242 -1.43 15.67 10.11
CA SER A 242 -0.72 16.49 11.11
C SER A 242 0.18 17.50 10.37
N PRO A 243 -0.37 18.68 10.01
CA PRO A 243 0.36 19.67 9.20
C PRO A 243 1.64 20.17 9.85
N ASP A 244 1.59 20.53 11.13
CA ASP A 244 2.74 21.12 11.83
C ASP A 244 3.94 20.15 11.86
N GLU A 245 3.70 18.90 12.28
CA GLU A 245 4.74 17.87 12.35
C GLU A 245 5.15 17.38 10.97
N GLY A 246 4.20 17.24 10.04
CA GLY A 246 4.47 16.78 8.68
C GLY A 246 5.33 17.78 7.89
N PHE A 247 5.02 19.07 7.96
CA PHE A 247 5.85 20.09 7.35
C PHE A 247 7.18 20.27 8.07
N ALA A 248 7.25 20.04 9.39
CA ALA A 248 8.53 19.97 10.10
C ALA A 248 9.42 18.86 9.56
N LEU A 249 8.89 17.65 9.35
CA LEU A 249 9.60 16.54 8.71
C LEU A 249 10.03 16.89 7.29
N MET A 250 9.17 17.51 6.48
CA MET A 250 9.55 17.92 5.12
C MET A 250 10.70 18.94 5.09
N ARG A 251 10.73 19.88 6.05
CA ARG A 251 11.85 20.85 6.19
C ARG A 251 13.14 20.15 6.59
N GLU A 252 13.07 19.20 7.53
CA GLU A 252 14.19 18.34 7.92
C GLU A 252 14.75 17.59 6.70
N CYS A 253 13.89 16.94 5.92
CA CYS A 253 14.26 16.21 4.72
C CYS A 253 14.89 17.11 3.64
N ALA A 254 14.37 18.33 3.45
CA ALA A 254 14.93 19.27 2.47
C ALA A 254 16.38 19.66 2.79
N ALA A 255 16.75 19.70 4.08
CA ALA A 255 18.11 20.00 4.52
C ALA A 255 19.11 18.85 4.26
N TRP A 256 18.65 17.64 3.94
CA TRP A 256 19.53 16.50 3.65
C TRP A 256 20.25 16.59 2.30
N ASN A 257 19.81 17.49 1.42
CA ASN A 257 20.40 17.71 0.09
C ASN A 257 20.53 16.43 -0.77
N ASP A 258 19.57 15.51 -0.63
CA ASP A 258 19.53 14.27 -1.40
C ASP A 258 18.58 14.41 -2.61
N SER A 259 19.03 13.99 -3.79
CA SER A 259 18.29 14.22 -5.04
C SER A 259 16.98 13.41 -5.13
N ASP A 260 16.96 12.19 -4.60
CA ASP A 260 15.76 11.35 -4.54
C ASP A 260 14.76 11.90 -3.52
N ILE A 261 15.25 12.31 -2.34
CA ILE A 261 14.42 12.92 -1.28
C ILE A 261 13.83 14.24 -1.76
N ASN A 262 14.63 15.11 -2.37
CA ASN A 262 14.15 16.38 -2.93
C ASN A 262 13.08 16.15 -4.00
N TRP A 263 13.21 15.11 -4.82
CA TRP A 263 12.16 14.73 -5.78
C TRP A 263 10.89 14.24 -5.07
N ILE A 264 11.02 13.38 -4.05
CA ILE A 264 9.88 12.91 -3.23
C ILE A 264 9.11 14.10 -2.64
N LEU A 265 9.82 15.08 -2.08
CA LEU A 265 9.19 16.28 -1.51
C LEU A 265 8.43 17.07 -2.58
N ARG A 266 9.05 17.33 -3.75
CA ARG A 266 8.38 18.04 -4.85
C ARG A 266 7.11 17.34 -5.32
N GLU A 267 7.12 16.01 -5.43
CA GLU A 267 5.92 15.26 -5.82
C GLU A 267 4.79 15.34 -4.79
N ASN A 268 5.12 15.32 -3.49
CA ASN A 268 4.13 15.47 -2.43
C ASN A 268 3.53 16.89 -2.39
N LEU A 269 4.34 17.92 -2.62
CA LEU A 269 3.86 19.32 -2.64
C LEU A 269 2.86 19.60 -3.78
N LYS A 270 2.87 18.80 -4.86
CA LYS A 270 1.89 18.90 -5.95
C LYS A 270 0.50 18.35 -5.57
N LYS A 271 0.37 17.62 -4.47
CA LYS A 271 -0.89 16.95 -4.12
C LYS A 271 -1.90 17.97 -3.61
N LYS A 272 -3.11 17.98 -4.20
CA LYS A 272 -4.21 18.92 -3.88
C LYS A 272 -4.49 19.07 -2.37
N ARG A 273 -4.35 17.99 -1.61
CA ARG A 273 -4.57 17.99 -0.15
C ARG A 273 -3.66 18.98 0.62
N LEU A 274 -2.48 19.29 0.08
CA LEU A 274 -1.53 20.24 0.65
C LEU A 274 -1.70 21.67 0.14
N ALA A 275 -2.51 21.91 -0.90
CA ALA A 275 -2.66 23.23 -1.53
C ALA A 275 -3.19 24.31 -0.57
N ARG A 276 -3.94 23.92 0.47
CA ARG A 276 -4.44 24.82 1.51
C ARG A 276 -3.36 25.37 2.45
N PHE A 277 -2.17 24.77 2.46
CA PHE A 277 -1.04 25.17 3.31
C PHE A 277 -0.01 25.97 2.49
N ALA A 278 -0.46 27.07 1.88
CA ALA A 278 0.34 27.84 0.93
C ALA A 278 1.66 28.36 1.52
N TYR A 279 1.65 28.75 2.80
CA TYR A 279 2.86 29.24 3.48
C TYR A 279 3.93 28.15 3.62
N ASP A 280 3.59 27.01 4.22
CA ASP A 280 4.53 25.89 4.41
C ASP A 280 5.04 25.31 3.09
N THR A 281 4.14 25.15 2.11
CA THR A 281 4.51 24.65 0.79
C THR A 281 5.48 25.60 0.07
N GLN A 282 5.28 26.91 0.16
CA GLN A 282 6.23 27.90 -0.37
C GLN A 282 7.57 27.86 0.35
N LEU A 283 7.58 27.75 1.67
CA LEU A 283 8.80 27.65 2.46
C LEU A 283 9.66 26.47 2.02
N ILE A 284 9.05 25.28 1.88
CA ILE A 284 9.77 24.08 1.43
C ILE A 284 10.25 24.24 -0.01
N ASN A 285 9.44 24.81 -0.90
CA ASN A 285 9.88 25.08 -2.28
C ASN A 285 11.11 26.00 -2.34
N ARG A 286 11.23 26.99 -1.45
CA ARG A 286 12.44 27.85 -1.35
C ARG A 286 13.65 27.04 -0.87
N LEU A 287 13.48 26.19 0.14
CA LEU A 287 14.56 25.30 0.61
C LEU A 287 15.05 24.39 -0.52
N LEU A 288 14.12 23.84 -1.32
CA LEU A 288 14.43 22.96 -2.45
C LEU A 288 15.01 23.69 -3.69
N ALA A 289 14.93 25.02 -3.73
CA ALA A 289 15.46 25.85 -4.83
C ALA A 289 16.84 26.42 -4.52
N THR A 290 17.26 26.40 -3.25
CA THR A 290 18.55 26.97 -2.83
C THR A 290 19.64 25.92 -3.01
N PRO A 291 20.60 26.08 -3.95
CA PRO A 291 21.78 25.22 -3.97
C PRO A 291 22.59 25.48 -2.70
N TYR A 292 22.89 24.43 -1.94
CA TYR A 292 23.70 24.55 -0.73
C TYR A 292 25.10 25.08 -1.10
N PRO A 293 25.58 26.19 -0.51
CA PRO A 293 26.94 26.67 -0.71
C PRO A 293 27.89 25.74 0.06
N GLY A 294 28.35 24.67 -0.59
CA GLY A 294 29.21 23.68 0.07
C GLY A 294 29.68 22.51 -0.80
N GLY A 295 29.30 22.45 -2.08
CA GLY A 295 29.99 21.59 -3.05
C GLY A 295 31.10 22.41 -3.70
N SER A 296 32.35 22.15 -3.33
CA SER A 296 33.53 22.64 -4.03
C SER A 296 33.36 22.43 -5.53
N GLY A 297 33.14 23.53 -6.26
CA GLY A 297 33.37 23.58 -7.69
C GLY A 297 34.85 23.36 -7.90
N ASP A 298 35.22 22.14 -8.28
CA ASP A 298 36.54 21.89 -8.82
C ASP A 298 36.58 22.57 -10.20
N ALA A 299 37.20 23.74 -10.18
CA ALA A 299 37.45 24.56 -11.35
C ALA A 299 38.30 23.74 -12.33
N GLY A 300 37.90 23.77 -13.60
CA GLY A 300 38.54 23.01 -14.66
C GLY A 300 40.06 23.17 -14.69
N MET A 301 40.76 22.04 -14.66
CA MET A 301 42.09 21.94 -15.20
C MET A 301 42.00 21.52 -16.67
N HIS A 302 42.26 22.50 -17.53
CA HIS A 302 42.68 22.32 -18.91
C HIS A 302 43.76 21.23 -19.02
N TYR A 303 43.55 20.24 -19.88
CA TYR A 303 44.64 19.53 -20.53
C TYR A 303 44.56 19.79 -22.04
N ASN A 304 45.39 20.73 -22.49
CA ASN A 304 45.91 20.76 -23.84
C ASN A 304 47.24 20.01 -23.85
N ARG A 305 47.27 18.83 -24.46
CA ARG A 305 48.34 18.34 -25.34
C ARG A 305 47.98 16.96 -25.88
#